data_AF-A0A519TCC9-F1
#
_entry.id   AF-A0A519TCC9-F1
#
_cell.length_a   1.000
_cell.length_b   1.000
_cell.length_c   1.000
_cell.angle_alpha   90.00
_cell.angle_beta   90.00
_cell.angle_gamma   90.00
#
_symmetry.space_group_name_H-M   'P 1'
#
loop_
_entity.id
_entity.type
_entity.pdbx_description
1 polymer ?
#
loop_
_entity_poly.entity_id
_entity_poly.type
_entity_poly.pdbx_seq_one_letter_code
_entity_poly.pdbx_strand_id
1 'polypeptide(L)' 'MTTTIRWTTKPFDALTLAELYALLQLRSEVFVVEQTCAFQDIDGHDQAALHLLGYTEAGELVAYARLFEAGRSYAQAS' A
#
# COMPACT_ATOMS: atom_id res chain seq x y z
N MET A 1 -3.59 4.17 -25.63
CA MET A 1 -2.69 3.07 -25.25
C MET A 1 -3.13 2.57 -23.89
N THR A 2 -3.32 1.27 -23.70
CA THR A 2 -3.66 0.69 -22.40
C THR A 2 -2.38 0.50 -21.59
N THR A 3 -2.28 1.14 -20.43
CA THR A 3 -1.15 0.94 -19.51
C THR A 3 -1.32 -0.42 -18.82
N THR A 4 -0.38 -1.34 -19.04
CA THR A 4 -0.33 -2.60 -18.29
C THR A 4 0.22 -2.34 -16.90
N ILE A 5 -0.48 -2.79 -15.86
CA ILE A 5 0.00 -2.71 -14.47
C ILE A 5 0.55 -4.08 -14.05
N ARG A 6 1.80 -4.09 -13.58
CA ARG A 6 2.43 -5.28 -12.98
C ARG A 6 2.10 -5.31 -11.49
N TRP A 7 1.43 -6.37 -11.08
CA TRP A 7 1.02 -6.57 -9.69
C TRP A 7 1.98 -7.51 -8.95
N THR A 8 2.28 -7.17 -7.71
CA THR A 8 3.01 -8.04 -6.79
C THR A 8 2.46 -7.87 -5.38
N THR A 9 2.52 -8.94 -4.59
CA THR A 9 2.09 -8.93 -3.19
C THR A 9 3.25 -9.37 -2.32
N LYS A 10 3.51 -8.64 -1.23
CA LYS A 10 4.63 -8.92 -0.32
C LYS A 10 4.19 -8.82 1.14
N PRO A 11 4.68 -9.70 2.05
CA PRO A 11 4.63 -9.41 3.48
C PRO A 11 5.55 -8.22 3.81
N PHE A 12 5.31 -7.57 4.95
CA PHE A 12 6.04 -6.37 5.35
C PHE A 12 7.56 -6.56 5.38
N ASP A 13 8.03 -7.70 5.89
CA ASP A 13 9.45 -8.04 6.01
C ASP A 13 10.15 -8.34 4.68
N ALA A 14 9.39 -8.57 3.61
CA ALA A 14 9.90 -8.75 2.25
C ALA A 14 9.93 -7.44 1.43
N LEU A 15 9.44 -6.33 1.98
CA LEU A 15 9.56 -5.02 1.36
C LEU A 15 11.01 -4.54 1.42
N THR A 16 11.51 -4.04 0.30
CA THR A 16 12.73 -3.23 0.33
C THR A 16 12.44 -1.86 0.95
N LEU A 17 13.47 -1.18 1.45
CA LEU A 17 13.31 0.18 1.97
C LEU A 17 12.73 1.15 0.94
N ALA A 18 13.10 0.99 -0.34
CA ALA A 18 12.56 1.81 -1.43
C ALA A 18 11.06 1.57 -1.64
N GLU A 19 10.61 0.32 -1.59
CA GLU A 19 9.18 -0.02 -1.72
C GLU A 19 8.36 0.48 -0.53
N LEU A 20 8.90 0.31 0.69
CA LEU A 20 8.26 0.83 1.90
C LEU A 20 8.12 2.35 1.82
N TYR A 21 9.16 3.07 1.39
CA TYR A 21 9.07 4.52 1.26
C TYR A 21 8.06 4.93 0.18
N ALA A 22 8.08 4.27 -0.99
CA ALA A 22 7.18 4.56 -2.09
C ALA A 22 5.70 4.36 -1.71
N LEU A 23 5.36 3.25 -1.02
CA LEU A 23 3.98 3.01 -0.61
C LEU A 23 3.50 4.00 0.47
N LEU A 24 4.38 4.40 1.40
CA LEU A 24 4.04 5.38 2.44
C LEU A 24 3.81 6.77 1.82
N GLN A 25 4.67 7.15 0.88
CA GLN A 25 4.50 8.38 0.12
C GLN A 25 3.16 8.38 -0.63
N LEU A 26 2.87 7.34 -1.41
CA LEU A 26 1.64 7.25 -2.21
C LEU A 26 0.38 7.34 -1.33
N ARG A 27 0.37 6.67 -0.17
CA ARG A 27 -0.75 6.76 0.78
C ARG A 27 -0.91 8.18 1.32
N SER A 28 0.19 8.83 1.71
CA SER A 28 0.14 10.19 2.24
C SER A 28 -0.31 11.20 1.18
N GLU A 29 0.09 11.03 -0.08
CA GLU A 29 -0.36 11.88 -1.20
C GLU A 29 -1.88 11.84 -1.35
N VAL A 30 -2.49 10.65 -1.24
CA VAL A 30 -3.94 10.49 -1.39
C VAL A 30 -4.69 10.80 -0.10
N PHE A 31 -4.41 10.06 0.97
CA PHE A 31 -5.24 10.09 2.18
C PHE A 31 -4.98 11.32 3.06
N VAL A 32 -3.79 11.92 3.00
CA VAL A 32 -3.45 13.10 3.82
C VAL A 32 -3.54 14.38 3.01
N VAL A 33 -2.83 14.45 1.87
CA VAL A 33 -2.71 15.67 1.08
C VAL A 33 -3.95 15.92 0.21
N GLU A 34 -4.28 15.01 -0.70
CA GLU A 34 -5.42 15.17 -1.63
C GLU A 34 -6.74 15.29 -0.87
N GLN A 35 -6.97 14.40 0.10
CA GLN A 35 -8.16 14.46 0.95
C GLN A 35 -8.14 15.61 1.97
N THR A 36 -7.02 16.35 2.10
CA THR A 36 -6.84 17.43 3.08
C THR A 36 -7.20 16.98 4.50
N CYS A 37 -6.79 15.77 4.86
CA CYS A 37 -7.14 15.10 6.10
C CYS A 37 -5.88 14.78 6.89
N ALA A 38 -5.55 15.62 7.88
CA ALA A 38 -4.42 15.37 8.76
C ALA A 38 -4.79 14.29 9.80
N PHE A 39 -4.58 13.02 9.44
CA PHE A 39 -4.65 11.89 10.36
C PHE A 39 -3.35 11.09 10.35
N GLN A 40 -3.19 10.20 11.32
CA GLN A 40 -2.01 9.36 11.43
C GLN A 40 -2.14 8.15 10.48
N ASP A 41 -1.64 8.30 9.25
CA ASP A 41 -1.62 7.22 8.25
C ASP A 41 -0.72 6.04 8.70
N ILE A 42 0.45 6.34 9.28
CA ILE A 42 1.33 5.32 9.86
C ILE A 42 0.78 4.92 11.23
N ASP A 43 -0.22 4.05 11.17
CA ASP A 43 -1.07 3.59 12.28
C ASP A 43 -0.51 2.38 13.05
N GLY A 44 0.60 1.80 12.58
CA GLY A 44 1.22 0.62 13.19
C GLY A 44 0.60 -0.71 12.78
N HIS A 45 -0.28 -0.73 11.77
CA HIS A 45 -0.84 -1.97 11.22
C HIS A 45 -0.04 -2.55 10.06
N ASP A 46 0.89 -1.78 9.48
CA ASP A 46 1.64 -2.16 8.29
C ASP A 46 2.43 -3.47 8.45
N GLN A 47 3.03 -3.70 9.63
CA GLN A 47 3.87 -4.87 9.89
C GLN A 47 3.13 -6.21 9.74
N ALA A 48 1.81 -6.19 9.77
CA ALA A 48 0.99 -7.38 9.70
C ALA A 48 0.04 -7.42 8.50
N ALA A 49 0.22 -6.50 7.56
CA ALA A 49 -0.47 -6.53 6.28
C ALA A 49 0.34 -7.36 5.27
N LEU A 50 -0.38 -7.94 4.31
CA LEU A 50 0.18 -8.13 2.98
C LEU A 50 0.03 -6.82 2.19
N HIS A 51 1.06 -6.46 1.45
CA HIS A 51 1.13 -5.23 0.66
C HIS A 51 0.96 -5.58 -0.81
N LEU A 52 -0.20 -5.28 -1.38
CA LEU A 52 -0.47 -5.37 -2.81
C LEU A 52 0.04 -4.09 -3.47
N LEU A 53 0.95 -4.24 -4.43
CA LEU A 53 1.65 -3.15 -5.11
C LEU A 53 1.40 -3.28 -6.61
N GLY A 54 0.99 -2.18 -7.25
CA GLY A 54 0.77 -2.08 -8.69
C GLY A 54 1.73 -1.10 -9.33
N TYR A 55 2.58 -1.58 -10.22
CA TYR A 55 3.61 -0.78 -10.89
C TYR A 55 3.31 -0.58 -12.37
N THR A 56 3.64 0.60 -12.88
CA THR A 56 3.72 0.82 -14.34
C THR A 56 4.89 0.05 -14.94
N GLU A 57 4.93 -0.03 -16.27
CA GLU A 57 6.07 -0.67 -16.96
C GLU A 57 7.40 0.01 -16.66
N ALA A 58 7.38 1.34 -16.46
CA ALA A 58 8.52 2.17 -16.07
C ALA A 58 8.97 1.97 -14.61
N GLY A 59 8.23 1.21 -13.80
CA GLY A 59 8.58 0.90 -12.41
C GLY A 59 8.04 1.89 -11.38
N GLU A 60 7.14 2.78 -11.77
CA GLU A 60 6.47 3.70 -10.85
C GLU A 60 5.32 2.99 -10.11
N LEU A 61 5.23 3.17 -8.80
CA LEU A 61 4.12 2.63 -8.00
C LEU A 61 2.89 3.53 -8.16
N VAL A 62 1.81 2.99 -8.73
CA VAL A 62 0.58 3.74 -9.04
C VAL A 62 -0.67 3.16 -8.40
N ALA A 63 -0.56 1.99 -7.76
CA ALA A 63 -1.64 1.39 -7.00
C ALA A 63 -1.12 0.66 -5.78
N TYR A 64 -1.88 0.71 -4.69
CA TYR A 64 -1.53 0.10 -3.43
C TYR A 64 -2.77 -0.33 -2.64
N ALA A 65 -2.68 -1.47 -1.96
CA ALA A 65 -3.63 -1.88 -0.93
C ALA A 65 -2.93 -2.65 0.18
N ARG A 66 -3.43 -2.48 1.41
CA ARG A 66 -3.15 -3.41 2.53
C ARG A 66 -4.19 -4.50 2.52
N LEU A 67 -3.76 -5.74 2.75
CA LEU A 67 -4.63 -6.89 2.91
C LEU A 67 -4.36 -7.50 4.28
N PHE A 68 -5.40 -7.68 5.05
CA PHE A 68 -5.39 -8.28 6.37
C PHE A 68 -6.19 -9.58 6.38
N GLU A 69 -5.72 -10.53 7.18
CA GLU A 69 -6.47 -11.75 7.42
C GLU A 69 -7.80 -11.48 8.15
N ALA A 70 -8.74 -12.40 7.96
CA ALA A 70 -9.98 -12.42 8.70
C ALA A 70 -9.74 -12.43 10.22
N GLY A 71 -10.55 -11.69 10.95
CA GLY A 71 -10.47 -11.54 12.41
C GLY A 71 -9.48 -10.47 12.88
N ARG A 72 -8.72 -9.81 11.99
CA ARG A 72 -7.80 -8.75 12.39
C ARG A 72 -8.49 -7.40 12.55
N SER A 73 -9.04 -6.89 11.45
CA SER A 73 -9.80 -5.64 11.42
C SER A 73 -11.30 -5.89 11.37
N TYR A 74 -11.70 -6.94 10.64
CA TYR A 74 -13.10 -7.36 10.45
C TYR A 74 -13.21 -8.87 10.55
N ALA A 75 -14.44 -9.41 10.65
CA ALA A 75 -14.67 -10.86 10.66
C ALA A 75 -14.22 -11.55 9.36
N GLN A 76 -14.21 -10.83 8.24
CA GLN A 76 -13.70 -11.27 6.95
C GLN A 76 -12.31 -10.67 6.68
N ALA A 77 -11.59 -11.25 5.71
CA ALA A 77 -10.38 -10.62 5.18
C ALA A 77 -10.74 -9.25 4.58
N SER A 78 -9.84 -8.29 4.77
CA SER A 78 -10.07 -6.88 4.44
C SER A 78 -8.81 -6.21 3.94
#